data_AF-A0AA35TEL7-F1
#
_entry.id   AF-A0AA35TEL7-F1
#
_cell.length_a   1.000
_cell.length_b   1.000
_cell.length_c   1.000
_cell.angle_alpha   90.00
_cell.angle_beta   90.00
_cell.angle_gamma   90.00
#
_symmetry.space_group_name_H-M   'P 1'
#
loop_
_entity.id
_entity.type
_entity.pdbx_description
1 polymer ?
#
loop_
_entity_poly.entity_id
_entity_poly.type
_entity_poly.pdbx_seq_one_letter_code
_entity_poly.pdbx_strand_id
1 'polypeptide(L)'
;MDFGRIPPERRPPAERVNDYSEFYQRWSDTQAAEQGGRCMDCAVPFCHMGCPLGNVIPDFNHQVYLGNWERALDILLSTNNFPEFTGRICPAPCEASCVLSINADPVTIEYIEKEISDRGFEQGWIRATPPDTRTGKRVAVVGSGPSGLAAAQQLNRAGHHVTVLERADYIGGLLMLGIPDFKLEKEVVQRRIKLMEAEGY
;
A
#
# COMPACT_ATOMS: atom_id res chain seq x y z
N MET A 1 -3.74 6.76 -27.10
CA MET A 1 -4.14 6.45 -25.72
C MET A 1 -5.54 6.99 -25.55
N ASP A 2 -6.47 6.13 -25.14
CA ASP A 2 -7.88 6.51 -25.05
C ASP A 2 -8.19 7.31 -23.76
N PHE A 3 -7.27 7.29 -22.77
CA PHE A 3 -7.44 7.94 -21.47
C PHE A 3 -6.24 8.83 -21.08
N GLY A 4 -6.53 10.04 -20.58
CA GLY A 4 -5.55 10.95 -19.98
C GLY A 4 -5.19 10.57 -18.54
N ARG A 5 -4.08 11.13 -18.02
CA ARG A 5 -3.73 10.99 -16.60
C ARG A 5 -4.69 11.80 -15.75
N ILE A 6 -5.34 11.15 -14.79
CA ILE A 6 -6.26 11.81 -13.87
C ILE A 6 -5.86 11.42 -12.44
N PRO A 7 -5.13 12.27 -11.69
CA PRO A 7 -4.90 12.03 -10.28
C PRO A 7 -6.22 12.15 -9.49
N PRO A 8 -6.33 11.54 -8.30
CA PRO A 8 -7.51 11.68 -7.47
C PRO A 8 -7.75 13.15 -7.10
N GLU A 9 -9.02 13.55 -7.06
CA GLU A 9 -9.40 14.92 -6.72
C GLU A 9 -8.95 15.26 -5.30
N ARG A 10 -8.55 16.52 -5.10
CA ARG A 10 -8.15 17.01 -3.77
C ARG A 10 -9.27 17.84 -3.17
N ARG A 11 -9.46 17.72 -1.86
CA ARG A 11 -10.35 18.61 -1.09
C ARG A 11 -9.98 20.09 -1.35
N PRO A 12 -10.96 20.99 -1.48
CA PRO A 12 -10.70 22.41 -1.71
C PRO A 12 -9.76 23.02 -0.65
N PRO A 13 -8.83 23.92 -1.04
CA PRO A 13 -7.93 24.56 -0.09
C PRO A 13 -8.64 25.24 1.09
N ALA A 14 -9.79 25.88 0.83
CA ALA A 14 -10.58 26.57 1.86
C ALA A 14 -11.16 25.61 2.92
N GLU A 15 -11.36 24.34 2.59
CA GLU A 15 -11.87 23.32 3.51
C GLU A 15 -10.72 22.66 4.29
N ARG A 16 -9.69 22.17 3.57
CA ARG A 16 -8.61 21.35 4.14
C ARG A 16 -7.63 22.10 5.06
N VAL A 17 -7.75 23.41 5.19
CA VAL A 17 -6.97 24.20 6.17
C VAL A 17 -7.58 24.17 7.57
N ASN A 18 -8.82 23.68 7.71
CA ASN A 18 -9.54 23.67 8.99
C ASN A 18 -9.46 22.33 9.73
N ASP A 19 -8.83 21.31 9.13
CA ASP A 19 -8.65 19.99 9.73
C ASP A 19 -7.39 19.30 9.18
N TYR A 20 -7.10 18.10 9.68
CA TYR A 20 -5.92 17.31 9.30
C TYR A 20 -6.26 16.03 8.52
N SER A 21 -7.48 15.92 7.96
CA SER A 21 -7.90 14.71 7.25
C SER A 21 -7.21 14.59 5.88
N GLU A 22 -7.15 13.38 5.34
CA GLU A 22 -6.54 13.08 4.04
C GLU A 22 -7.11 13.98 2.93
N PHE A 23 -6.23 14.49 2.06
CA PHE A 23 -6.64 15.44 1.02
C PHE A 23 -7.28 14.80 -0.20
N TYR A 24 -6.89 13.56 -0.51
CA TYR A 24 -7.29 12.89 -1.74
C TYR A 24 -8.62 12.19 -1.58
N GLN A 25 -9.53 12.46 -2.50
CA GLN A 25 -10.81 11.78 -2.62
C GLN A 25 -10.64 10.51 -3.43
N ARG A 26 -11.55 9.55 -3.25
CA ARG A 26 -11.54 8.30 -4.01
C ARG A 26 -11.89 8.51 -5.47
N TRP A 27 -11.30 7.67 -6.31
CA TRP A 27 -11.78 7.52 -7.68
C TRP A 27 -13.12 6.78 -7.72
N SER A 28 -13.90 7.05 -8.76
CA SER A 28 -14.93 6.12 -9.18
C SER A 28 -14.31 4.84 -9.77
N ASP A 29 -15.07 3.76 -9.80
CA ASP A 29 -14.63 2.50 -10.41
C ASP A 29 -14.20 2.69 -11.87
N THR A 30 -14.91 3.54 -12.60
CA THR A 30 -14.58 3.89 -14.00
C THR A 30 -13.25 4.62 -14.09
N GLN A 31 -13.02 5.64 -13.26
CA GLN A 31 -11.75 6.37 -13.25
C GLN A 31 -10.58 5.45 -12.92
N ALA A 32 -10.74 4.58 -11.92
CA ALA A 32 -9.70 3.64 -11.54
C ALA A 32 -9.39 2.64 -12.67
N ALA A 33 -10.42 2.08 -13.31
CA ALA A 33 -10.26 1.19 -14.45
C ALA A 33 -9.55 1.89 -15.62
N GLU A 34 -9.96 3.10 -15.98
CA GLU A 34 -9.30 3.91 -17.02
C GLU A 34 -7.84 4.17 -16.69
N GLN A 35 -7.52 4.53 -15.44
CA GLN A 35 -6.14 4.77 -15.03
C GLN A 35 -5.29 3.48 -15.06
N GLY A 36 -5.85 2.33 -14.66
CA GLY A 36 -5.21 1.02 -14.82
C GLY A 36 -4.98 0.66 -16.30
N GLY A 37 -5.95 0.99 -17.16
CA GLY A 37 -5.91 0.77 -18.61
C GLY A 37 -4.89 1.62 -19.37
N ARG A 38 -4.26 2.61 -18.72
CA ARG A 38 -3.13 3.35 -19.30
C ARG A 38 -1.84 2.52 -19.32
N CYS A 39 -1.78 1.43 -18.55
CA CYS A 39 -0.64 0.54 -18.56
C CYS A 39 -0.49 -0.12 -19.94
N MET A 40 0.71 -0.03 -20.53
CA MET A 40 1.00 -0.60 -21.85
C MET A 40 1.36 -2.09 -21.82
N ASP A 41 1.29 -2.74 -20.65
CA ASP A 41 1.73 -4.13 -20.44
C ASP A 41 3.11 -4.42 -21.06
N CYS A 42 4.11 -3.64 -20.62
CA CYS A 42 5.44 -3.64 -21.22
C CYS A 42 6.13 -5.00 -21.05
N ALA A 43 6.64 -5.58 -22.14
CA ALA A 43 7.44 -6.81 -22.08
C ALA A 43 8.69 -6.69 -21.16
N VAL A 44 9.27 -5.49 -21.07
CA VAL A 44 10.30 -5.14 -20.08
C VAL A 44 9.76 -4.04 -19.17
N PRO A 45 9.16 -4.40 -18.01
CA PRO A 45 8.49 -3.43 -17.15
C PRO A 45 9.51 -2.69 -16.26
N PHE A 46 10.03 -1.56 -16.74
CA PHE A 46 10.97 -0.71 -15.97
C PHE A 46 10.40 -0.23 -14.63
N CYS A 47 9.07 -0.12 -14.51
CA CYS A 47 8.41 0.21 -13.25
C CYS A 47 8.69 -0.83 -12.14
N HIS A 48 8.91 -2.12 -12.47
CA HIS A 48 9.31 -3.14 -11.49
C HIS A 48 10.66 -2.80 -10.88
N MET A 49 11.64 -2.43 -11.73
CA MET A 49 12.98 -2.06 -11.29
C MET A 49 13.01 -0.72 -10.57
N GLY A 50 12.11 0.20 -10.95
CA GLY A 50 11.94 1.48 -10.27
C GLY A 50 11.30 1.34 -8.88
N CYS A 51 10.54 0.28 -8.63
CA CYS A 51 9.98 -0.01 -7.32
C CYS A 51 11.02 -0.74 -6.44
N PRO A 52 11.42 -0.19 -5.28
CA PRO A 52 12.37 -0.86 -4.39
C PRO A 52 11.88 -2.22 -3.85
N LEU A 53 10.57 -2.46 -3.87
CA LEU A 53 9.96 -3.74 -3.47
C LEU A 53 9.90 -4.75 -4.62
N GLY A 54 10.20 -4.34 -5.86
CA GLY A 54 10.03 -5.19 -7.03
C GLY A 54 8.56 -5.54 -7.31
N ASN A 55 7.61 -4.64 -6.99
CA ASN A 55 6.19 -4.88 -7.22
C ASN A 55 5.91 -5.23 -8.70
N VAL A 56 5.03 -6.22 -8.89
CA VAL A 56 4.54 -6.68 -10.20
C VAL A 56 3.41 -5.78 -10.72
N ILE A 57 3.79 -4.57 -11.12
CA ILE A 57 2.88 -3.43 -11.36
C ILE A 57 1.90 -3.62 -12.52
N PRO A 58 2.31 -4.04 -13.73
CA PRO A 58 1.38 -4.31 -14.83
C PRO A 58 0.30 -5.31 -14.45
N ASP A 59 0.65 -6.33 -13.66
CA ASP A 59 -0.28 -7.40 -13.28
C ASP A 59 -1.43 -6.86 -12.43
N PHE A 60 -1.14 -6.11 -11.36
CA PHE A 60 -2.23 -5.54 -10.55
C PHE A 60 -2.97 -4.41 -11.28
N ASN A 61 -2.29 -3.62 -12.13
CA ASN A 61 -2.95 -2.59 -12.94
C ASN A 61 -3.95 -3.22 -13.93
N HIS A 62 -3.58 -4.34 -14.55
CA HIS A 62 -4.44 -5.07 -15.46
C HIS A 62 -5.67 -5.62 -14.74
N GLN A 63 -5.51 -6.17 -13.53
CA GLN A 63 -6.65 -6.62 -12.74
C GLN A 63 -7.57 -5.47 -12.33
N VAL A 64 -7.02 -4.28 -12.02
CA VAL A 64 -7.83 -3.07 -11.76
C VAL A 64 -8.60 -2.65 -13.01
N TYR A 65 -7.97 -2.67 -14.18
CA TYR A 65 -8.65 -2.40 -15.45
C TYR A 65 -9.82 -3.37 -15.72
N LEU A 66 -9.66 -4.65 -15.37
CA LEU A 66 -10.72 -5.65 -15.48
C LEU A 66 -11.78 -5.57 -14.37
N GLY A 67 -11.58 -4.73 -13.35
CA GLY A 67 -12.44 -4.65 -12.16
C GLY A 67 -12.26 -5.82 -11.17
N ASN A 68 -11.23 -6.63 -11.33
CA ASN A 68 -10.91 -7.78 -10.47
C ASN A 68 -10.10 -7.36 -9.23
N TRP A 69 -10.71 -6.56 -8.37
CA TRP A 69 -10.04 -5.91 -7.25
C TRP A 69 -9.41 -6.85 -6.22
N GLU A 70 -10.09 -7.96 -5.88
CA GLU A 70 -9.55 -8.95 -4.94
C GLU A 70 -8.28 -9.61 -5.50
N ARG A 71 -8.28 -9.92 -6.81
CA ARG A 71 -7.10 -10.47 -7.47
C ARG A 71 -5.97 -9.45 -7.58
N ALA A 72 -6.28 -8.18 -7.83
CA ALA A 72 -5.30 -7.10 -7.82
C ALA A 72 -4.64 -6.98 -6.44
N LEU A 73 -5.42 -7.12 -5.37
CA LEU A 73 -4.94 -7.11 -3.99
C LEU A 73 -4.02 -8.29 -3.69
N ASP A 74 -4.38 -9.52 -4.08
CA ASP A 74 -3.52 -10.70 -3.89
C ASP A 74 -2.14 -10.51 -4.52
N ILE A 75 -2.13 -9.97 -5.75
CA ILE A 75 -0.90 -9.68 -6.49
C ILE A 75 -0.08 -8.62 -5.75
N LEU A 76 -0.70 -7.52 -5.34
CA LEU A 76 -0.03 -6.43 -4.62
C LEU A 76 0.56 -6.88 -3.27
N LEU A 77 -0.18 -7.68 -2.51
CA LEU A 77 0.26 -8.21 -1.21
C LEU A 77 1.35 -9.29 -1.33
N SER A 78 1.58 -9.84 -2.52
CA SER A 78 2.64 -10.84 -2.74
C SER A 78 4.04 -10.27 -2.57
N THR A 79 4.22 -8.97 -2.83
CA THR A 79 5.50 -8.26 -2.72
C THR A 79 5.50 -7.16 -1.67
N ASN A 80 4.34 -6.57 -1.35
CA ASN A 80 4.23 -5.46 -0.42
C ASN A 80 3.43 -5.81 0.85
N ASN A 81 4.07 -5.70 2.02
CA ASN A 81 3.40 -5.90 3.31
C ASN A 81 2.37 -4.81 3.63
N PHE A 82 2.63 -3.56 3.22
CA PHE A 82 1.86 -2.38 3.63
C PHE A 82 1.55 -1.43 2.45
N PRO A 83 0.77 -1.88 1.46
CA PRO A 83 0.36 -1.04 0.33
C PRO A 83 -0.41 0.21 0.77
N GLU A 84 -1.15 0.13 1.89
CA GLU A 84 -1.89 1.28 2.42
C GLU A 84 -1.00 2.41 2.96
N PHE A 85 0.26 2.13 3.29
CA PHE A 85 1.24 3.16 3.67
C PHE A 85 1.96 3.68 2.43
N THR A 86 2.51 2.76 1.65
CA THR A 86 3.33 3.08 0.47
C THR A 86 2.54 3.83 -0.60
N GLY A 87 1.28 3.47 -0.87
CA GLY A 87 0.38 4.21 -1.78
C GLY A 87 -0.01 5.62 -1.31
N ARG A 88 0.48 6.07 -0.14
CA ARG A 88 0.25 7.44 0.39
C ARG A 88 1.52 8.26 0.55
N ILE A 89 2.64 7.59 0.82
CA ILE A 89 3.88 8.26 1.25
C ILE A 89 5.04 8.06 0.27
N CYS A 90 4.94 7.06 -0.61
CA CYS A 90 6.02 6.75 -1.55
C CYS A 90 6.17 7.90 -2.55
N PRO A 91 7.40 8.34 -2.88
CA PRO A 91 7.61 9.34 -3.94
C PRO A 91 7.42 8.76 -5.36
N ALA A 92 6.79 7.59 -5.48
CA ALA A 92 6.47 6.90 -6.72
C ALA A 92 7.63 6.78 -7.76
N PRO A 93 8.80 6.24 -7.38
CA PRO A 93 9.92 6.06 -8.32
C PRO A 93 9.58 5.12 -9.49
N CYS A 94 8.59 4.23 -9.30
CA CYS A 94 8.02 3.38 -10.34
C CYS A 94 7.31 4.19 -11.44
N GLU A 95 6.68 5.31 -11.12
CA GLU A 95 6.04 6.20 -12.10
C GLU A 95 7.09 6.97 -12.90
N ALA A 96 8.15 7.46 -12.23
CA ALA A 96 9.29 8.10 -12.90
C ALA A 96 10.02 7.13 -13.85
N SER A 97 9.99 5.83 -13.55
CA SER A 97 10.58 4.77 -14.38
C SER A 97 9.62 4.21 -15.45
N CYS A 98 8.39 4.71 -15.51
CA CYS A 98 7.37 4.18 -16.42
C CYS A 98 7.73 4.50 -17.88
N VAL A 99 7.75 3.51 -18.76
CA VAL A 99 8.05 3.70 -20.20
C VAL A 99 7.07 4.68 -20.85
N LEU A 100 5.84 4.75 -20.35
CA LEU A 100 4.83 5.69 -20.84
C LEU A 100 5.29 7.16 -20.76
N SER A 101 6.12 7.47 -19.75
CA SER A 101 6.67 8.81 -19.49
C SER A 101 7.50 9.38 -20.65
N ILE A 102 7.93 8.53 -21.60
CA ILE A 102 8.68 8.97 -22.78
C ILE A 102 7.81 9.83 -23.70
N ASN A 103 6.52 9.51 -23.84
CA ASN A 103 5.63 10.13 -24.83
C ASN A 103 4.33 10.71 -24.23
N ALA A 104 4.02 10.42 -22.97
CA ALA A 104 2.86 10.97 -22.26
C ALA A 104 3.08 10.90 -20.73
N ASP A 105 2.13 11.35 -19.94
CA ASP A 105 2.20 11.19 -18.48
C ASP A 105 2.26 9.70 -18.06
N PRO A 106 2.97 9.35 -16.98
CA PRO A 106 3.06 7.96 -16.51
C PRO A 106 1.71 7.44 -15.99
N VAL A 107 1.63 6.12 -15.82
CA VAL A 107 0.53 5.46 -15.10
C VAL A 107 0.51 5.94 -13.65
N THR A 108 -0.66 6.12 -13.05
CA THR A 108 -0.87 6.58 -11.66
C THR A 108 -0.74 5.42 -10.66
N ILE A 109 0.42 4.76 -10.67
CA ILE A 109 0.69 3.53 -9.92
C ILE A 109 0.50 3.73 -8.42
N GLU A 110 0.97 4.84 -7.84
CA GLU A 110 0.85 5.10 -6.40
C GLU A 110 -0.62 5.13 -5.95
N TYR A 111 -1.45 5.82 -6.73
CA TYR A 111 -2.87 5.96 -6.44
C TYR A 111 -3.67 4.68 -6.68
N ILE A 112 -3.30 3.89 -7.70
CA ILE A 112 -3.88 2.56 -7.92
C ILE A 112 -3.57 1.63 -6.74
N GLU A 113 -2.32 1.63 -6.26
CA GLU A 113 -1.89 0.87 -5.07
C GLU A 113 -2.70 1.24 -3.81
N LYS A 114 -2.88 2.55 -3.58
CA LYS A 114 -3.74 3.04 -2.49
C LYS A 114 -5.17 2.52 -2.63
N GLU A 115 -5.77 2.66 -3.80
CA GLU A 115 -7.17 2.28 -4.06
C GLU A 115 -7.40 0.77 -3.85
N ILE A 116 -6.49 -0.08 -4.35
CA ILE A 116 -6.51 -1.53 -4.12
C ILE A 116 -6.49 -1.82 -2.62
N SER A 117 -5.56 -1.19 -1.87
CA SER A 117 -5.41 -1.44 -0.44
C SER A 117 -6.61 -1.00 0.38
N ASP A 118 -7.16 0.19 0.10
CA ASP A 118 -8.29 0.74 0.84
C ASP A 118 -9.56 -0.09 0.59
N ARG A 119 -9.81 -0.54 -0.66
CA ARG A 119 -10.88 -1.49 -0.97
C ARG A 119 -10.68 -2.82 -0.27
N GLY A 120 -9.45 -3.33 -0.23
CA GLY A 120 -9.12 -4.57 0.46
C GLY A 120 -9.50 -4.56 1.94
N PHE A 121 -9.30 -3.44 2.63
CA PHE A 121 -9.75 -3.28 4.01
C PHE A 121 -11.27 -3.15 4.12
N GLU A 122 -11.92 -2.33 3.29
CA GLU A 122 -13.37 -2.11 3.36
C GLU A 122 -14.21 -3.35 3.03
N GLN A 123 -13.75 -4.14 2.05
CA GLN A 123 -14.42 -5.38 1.66
C GLN A 123 -14.08 -6.55 2.59
N GLY A 124 -13.17 -6.36 3.55
CA GLY A 124 -12.75 -7.40 4.49
C GLY A 124 -11.84 -8.47 3.90
N TRP A 125 -11.24 -8.23 2.73
CA TRP A 125 -10.29 -9.15 2.10
C TRP A 125 -8.94 -9.16 2.82
N ILE A 126 -8.50 -8.01 3.33
CA ILE A 126 -7.32 -7.93 4.19
C ILE A 126 -7.73 -8.31 5.61
N ARG A 127 -7.40 -9.54 6.00
CA ARG A 127 -7.73 -10.12 7.31
C ARG A 127 -6.51 -10.73 7.98
N ALA A 128 -6.58 -10.90 9.29
CA ALA A 128 -5.52 -11.56 10.06
C ALA A 128 -5.28 -12.98 9.52
N THR A 129 -4.03 -13.30 9.22
CA THR A 129 -3.62 -14.60 8.69
C THR A 129 -2.58 -15.25 9.62
N PRO A 130 -2.99 -15.78 10.80
CA PRO A 130 -2.07 -16.47 11.69
C PRO A 130 -1.50 -17.73 11.00
N PRO A 131 -0.25 -18.14 11.33
CA PRO A 131 0.35 -19.33 10.72
C PRO A 131 -0.37 -20.60 11.16
N ASP A 132 -0.55 -21.55 10.23
CA ASP A 132 -1.18 -22.85 10.51
C ASP A 132 -0.38 -23.69 11.52
N THR A 133 0.94 -23.56 11.51
CA THR A 133 1.86 -24.29 12.39
C THR A 133 2.88 -23.38 13.03
N ARG A 134 3.11 -23.56 14.34
CA ARG A 134 4.17 -22.86 15.06
C ARG A 134 5.44 -23.70 15.09
N THR A 135 6.56 -23.06 14.75
CA THR A 135 7.90 -23.66 14.74
C THR A 135 8.51 -23.85 16.15
N GLY A 136 7.90 -23.25 17.18
CA GLY A 136 8.44 -23.21 18.55
C GLY A 136 9.62 -22.24 18.75
N LYS A 137 10.19 -21.68 17.67
CA LYS A 137 11.26 -20.67 17.74
C LYS A 137 10.69 -19.32 18.17
N ARG A 138 11.47 -18.56 18.95
CA ARG A 138 11.12 -17.22 19.43
C ARG A 138 12.07 -16.18 18.86
N VAL A 139 11.54 -15.05 18.41
CA VAL A 139 12.30 -13.95 17.80
C VAL A 139 11.85 -12.64 18.41
N ALA A 140 12.79 -11.79 18.82
CA ALA A 140 12.51 -10.42 19.24
C ALA A 140 12.89 -9.46 18.10
N VAL A 141 11.99 -8.55 17.76
CA VAL A 141 12.22 -7.45 16.81
C VAL A 141 12.26 -6.15 17.59
N VAL A 142 13.37 -5.42 17.52
CA VAL A 142 13.53 -4.15 18.25
C VAL A 142 13.20 -2.99 17.31
N GLY A 143 12.14 -2.25 17.66
CA GLY A 143 11.59 -1.12 16.91
C GLY A 143 10.33 -1.49 16.12
N SER A 144 9.29 -0.67 16.23
CA SER A 144 7.99 -0.86 15.58
C SER A 144 7.77 0.00 14.33
N GLY A 145 8.86 0.49 13.72
CA GLY A 145 8.77 1.16 12.42
C GLY A 145 8.37 0.21 11.29
N PRO A 146 8.20 0.72 10.04
CA PRO A 146 7.81 -0.10 8.89
C PRO A 146 8.69 -1.34 8.69
N SER A 147 10.01 -1.20 8.88
CA SER A 147 10.95 -2.31 8.76
C SER A 147 10.73 -3.40 9.81
N GLY A 148 10.55 -3.01 11.07
CA GLY A 148 10.31 -3.93 12.18
C GLY A 148 8.96 -4.64 12.03
N LEU A 149 7.91 -3.91 11.67
CA LEU A 149 6.58 -4.49 11.43
C LEU A 149 6.59 -5.46 10.24
N ALA A 150 7.25 -5.12 9.13
CA ALA A 150 7.36 -6.01 7.97
C ALA A 150 8.13 -7.29 8.33
N ALA A 151 9.27 -7.16 9.01
CA ALA A 151 10.06 -8.30 9.47
C ALA A 151 9.24 -9.20 10.42
N ALA A 152 8.51 -8.59 11.37
CA ALA A 152 7.67 -9.31 12.31
C ALA A 152 6.55 -10.08 11.60
N GLN A 153 5.88 -9.46 10.61
CA GLN A 153 4.84 -10.12 9.83
C GLN A 153 5.37 -11.33 9.05
N GLN A 154 6.50 -11.18 8.36
CA GLN A 154 7.10 -12.27 7.60
C GLN A 154 7.53 -13.43 8.52
N LEU A 155 8.15 -13.13 9.66
CA LEU A 155 8.55 -14.14 10.64
C LEU A 155 7.35 -14.84 11.31
N ASN A 156 6.28 -14.10 11.61
CA ASN A 156 5.06 -14.67 12.15
C ASN A 156 4.40 -15.62 11.14
N ARG A 157 4.29 -15.20 9.86
CA ARG A 157 3.77 -16.05 8.77
C ARG A 157 4.62 -17.29 8.54
N ALA A 158 5.93 -17.22 8.76
CA ALA A 158 6.82 -18.38 8.77
C ALA A 158 6.66 -19.30 10.01
N GLY A 159 5.74 -18.98 10.92
CA GLY A 159 5.41 -19.80 12.08
C GLY A 159 6.28 -19.54 13.32
N HIS A 160 7.09 -18.47 13.35
CA HIS A 160 7.84 -18.10 14.55
C HIS A 160 6.94 -17.35 15.55
N HIS A 161 7.29 -17.44 16.85
CA HIS A 161 6.73 -16.55 17.85
C HIS A 161 7.54 -15.27 17.85
N VAL A 162 6.91 -14.18 17.44
CA VAL A 162 7.58 -12.87 17.35
C VAL A 162 7.14 -12.01 18.52
N THR A 163 8.04 -11.16 19.01
CA THR A 163 7.72 -10.10 19.96
C THR A 163 8.35 -8.81 19.46
N VAL A 164 7.54 -7.80 19.19
CA VAL A 164 8.02 -6.47 18.82
C VAL A 164 8.24 -5.64 20.08
N LEU A 165 9.45 -5.11 20.25
CA LEU A 165 9.83 -4.26 21.37
C LEU A 165 9.93 -2.82 20.88
N GLU A 166 9.10 -1.94 21.42
CA GLU A 166 9.10 -0.51 21.09
C GLU A 166 9.45 0.32 22.34
N ARG A 167 10.21 1.40 22.13
CA ARG A 167 10.59 2.34 23.20
C ARG A 167 9.50 3.38 23.43
N ALA A 168 8.82 3.83 22.37
CA ALA A 168 7.75 4.81 22.45
C ALA A 168 6.44 4.19 22.97
N ASP A 169 5.55 5.04 23.48
CA ASP A 169 4.21 4.63 23.91
C ASP A 169 3.28 4.24 22.73
N TYR A 170 3.73 4.49 21.49
CA TYR A 170 2.96 4.25 20.27
C TYR A 170 3.74 3.35 19.30
N ILE A 171 3.07 2.28 18.83
CA ILE A 171 3.58 1.35 17.81
C ILE A 171 3.45 1.97 16.42
N GLY A 172 4.47 1.86 15.56
CA GLY A 172 4.45 2.34 14.17
C GLY A 172 5.59 3.31 13.81
N GLY A 173 6.42 3.69 14.79
CA GLY A 173 7.56 4.59 14.58
C GLY A 173 7.17 5.92 13.95
N LEU A 174 7.87 6.35 12.90
CA LEU A 174 7.59 7.61 12.20
C LEU A 174 6.24 7.63 11.49
N LEU A 175 5.65 6.48 11.16
CA LEU A 175 4.29 6.43 10.61
C LEU A 175 3.28 7.00 11.61
N MET A 176 3.47 6.72 12.91
CA MET A 176 2.64 7.26 13.98
C MET A 176 3.08 8.64 14.45
N LEU A 177 4.38 8.87 14.61
CA LEU A 177 4.87 10.06 15.33
C LEU A 177 5.37 11.19 14.42
N GLY A 178 5.72 10.89 13.16
CA GLY A 178 6.42 11.83 12.27
C GLY A 178 5.58 12.35 11.12
N ILE A 179 4.92 11.46 10.38
CA ILE A 179 4.14 11.83 9.19
C ILE A 179 2.84 12.49 9.65
N PRO A 180 2.39 13.63 9.10
CA PRO A 180 1.13 14.24 9.51
C PRO A 180 -0.10 13.53 8.91
N ASP A 181 -1.24 13.66 9.59
CA ASP A 181 -2.49 12.93 9.25
C ASP A 181 -2.99 13.21 7.83
N PHE A 182 -2.85 14.44 7.35
CA PHE A 182 -3.31 14.81 6.01
C PHE A 182 -2.54 14.09 4.87
N LYS A 183 -1.41 13.45 5.20
CA LYS A 183 -0.69 12.53 4.30
C LYS A 183 -0.92 11.07 4.64
N LEU A 184 -0.95 10.73 5.93
CA LEU A 184 -1.18 9.37 6.42
C LEU A 184 -1.90 9.43 7.76
N GLU A 185 -3.21 9.22 7.70
CA GLU A 185 -4.07 9.20 8.89
C GLU A 185 -3.66 8.08 9.85
N LYS A 186 -3.67 8.37 11.16
CA LYS A 186 -3.24 7.38 12.17
C LYS A 186 -4.11 6.16 12.23
N GLU A 187 -5.38 6.31 11.88
CA GLU A 187 -6.31 5.19 11.80
C GLU A 187 -5.84 4.12 10.79
N VAL A 188 -5.22 4.51 9.68
CA VAL A 188 -4.65 3.58 8.68
C VAL A 188 -3.51 2.75 9.28
N VAL A 189 -2.68 3.36 10.13
CA VAL A 189 -1.59 2.67 10.82
C VAL A 189 -2.13 1.78 11.94
N GLN A 190 -3.06 2.31 12.74
CA GLN A 190 -3.69 1.59 13.86
C GLN A 190 -4.49 0.38 13.38
N ARG A 191 -5.24 0.47 12.27
CA ARG A 191 -5.98 -0.70 11.73
C ARG A 191 -5.04 -1.83 11.34
N ARG A 192 -3.87 -1.51 10.77
CA ARG A 192 -2.86 -2.52 10.42
C ARG A 192 -2.25 -3.15 11.67
N ILE A 193 -1.91 -2.35 12.67
CA ILE A 193 -1.37 -2.86 13.94
C ILE A 193 -2.37 -3.81 14.60
N LYS A 194 -3.64 -3.42 14.71
CA LYS A 194 -4.70 -4.29 15.25
C LYS A 194 -4.83 -5.62 14.48
N LEU A 195 -4.69 -5.58 13.16
CA LEU A 195 -4.69 -6.79 12.33
C LEU A 195 -3.50 -7.70 12.68
N MET A 196 -2.31 -7.13 12.86
CA MET A 196 -1.10 -7.87 13.25
C MET A 196 -1.21 -8.43 14.68
N GLU A 197 -1.76 -7.67 15.63
CA GLU A 197 -2.06 -8.15 16.98
C GLU A 197 -3.01 -9.36 16.94
N ALA A 198 -4.03 -9.31 16.08
CA ALA A 198 -4.95 -10.42 15.86
C ALA A 198 -4.29 -11.67 15.21
N GLU A 199 -3.14 -11.52 14.55
CA GLU A 199 -2.31 -12.64 14.06
C GLU A 199 -1.45 -13.28 15.18
N GLY A 200 -1.35 -12.61 16.33
CA GLY A 200 -0.81 -13.17 17.58
C GLY A 200 0.67 -12.88 17.87
N TYR A 201 1.17 -11.67 17.57
CA TYR A 201 2.53 -11.22 17.91
C TYR A 201 2.62 -9.71 18.16
#